data_AF-A0A2E8RL08-F1
#
_entry.id   AF-A0A2E8RL08-F1
#
_cell.length_a   1.000
_cell.length_b   1.000
_cell.length_c   1.000
_cell.angle_alpha   90.00
_cell.angle_beta   90.00
_cell.angle_gamma   90.00
#
_symmetry.space_group_name_H-M   'P 1'
#
loop_
_entity.id
_entity.type
_entity.pdbx_description
1 polymer ?
#
loop_
_entity_poly.entity_id
_entity_poly.type
_entity_poly.pdbx_seq_one_letter_code
_entity_poly.pdbx_strand_id
1 'polypeptide(L)'
;MRKLTLNSIIILTLTTFLAAIASPVKVKITDIKSKSKDPADQYIEGELKKDSKFFIDRDYLIVAIPEGFEGMQTIMSANDDKKQKGTDFLSFTVDKDVDVYVALDSRADEEKGGTPPTWLVEGFEKQVKDGEPVAVETTDGGMVTVNLWKSSFKAGTITLGGNGEGSAGAGSNYFVILTGQSAGASVDAKSKLSTTWANIKSN
;
A
#
# COMPACT_ATOMS: atom_id res chain seq x y z
N MET A 1 -49.45 -36.75 -31.45
CA MET A 1 -48.00 -36.46 -31.46
C MET A 1 -47.71 -35.17 -32.23
N ARG A 2 -47.47 -34.05 -31.52
CA ARG A 2 -46.45 -33.04 -31.86
C ARG A 2 -46.36 -32.01 -30.72
N LYS A 3 -45.13 -31.73 -30.32
CA LYS A 3 -44.67 -31.00 -29.13
C LYS A 3 -44.94 -29.50 -29.24
N LEU A 4 -45.19 -28.83 -28.11
CA LEU A 4 -44.75 -27.46 -27.88
C LEU A 4 -44.11 -27.40 -26.48
N THR A 5 -42.78 -27.33 -26.45
CA THR A 5 -42.01 -26.98 -25.24
C THR A 5 -41.66 -25.50 -25.35
N LEU A 6 -42.15 -24.70 -24.41
CA LEU A 6 -41.81 -23.29 -24.27
C LEU A 6 -40.42 -23.19 -23.63
N ASN A 7 -39.40 -22.77 -24.38
CA ASN A 7 -38.08 -22.49 -23.84
C ASN A 7 -38.10 -21.09 -23.20
N SER A 8 -38.02 -21.04 -21.87
CA SER A 8 -37.74 -19.81 -21.13
C SER A 8 -36.31 -19.35 -21.40
N ILE A 9 -36.16 -18.20 -22.05
CA ILE A 9 -34.88 -17.51 -22.22
C ILE A 9 -34.63 -16.69 -20.95
N ILE A 10 -33.72 -17.18 -20.09
CA ILE A 10 -33.15 -16.38 -19.00
C ILE A 10 -32.04 -15.54 -19.62
N ILE A 11 -32.28 -14.24 -19.77
CA ILE A 11 -31.24 -13.28 -20.16
C ILE A 11 -30.41 -12.97 -18.91
N LEU A 12 -29.29 -13.67 -18.76
CA LEU A 12 -28.28 -13.34 -17.75
C LEU A 12 -27.41 -12.20 -18.31
N THR A 13 -27.78 -10.95 -18.02
CA THR A 13 -26.91 -9.81 -18.30
C THR A 13 -25.73 -9.83 -17.33
N LEU A 14 -24.61 -10.39 -17.76
CA LEU A 14 -23.33 -10.27 -17.07
C LEU A 14 -22.80 -8.84 -17.32
N THR A 15 -23.09 -7.91 -16.42
CA THR A 15 -22.43 -6.61 -16.40
C THR A 15 -21.00 -6.80 -15.91
N THR A 16 -20.05 -6.88 -16.85
CA THR A 16 -18.64 -6.74 -16.54
C THR A 16 -18.37 -5.29 -16.16
N PHE A 17 -18.23 -5.01 -14.86
CA PHE A 17 -17.59 -3.78 -14.42
C PHE A 17 -16.09 -3.91 -14.72
N LEU A 18 -15.63 -3.34 -15.83
CA LEU A 18 -14.23 -2.93 -15.90
C LEU A 18 -14.10 -1.77 -14.91
N ALA A 19 -13.56 -2.05 -13.72
CA ALA A 19 -12.97 -0.99 -12.92
C ALA A 19 -11.83 -0.41 -13.74
N ALA A 20 -12.01 0.81 -14.27
CA ALA A 20 -10.90 1.55 -14.82
C ALA A 20 -9.87 1.70 -13.70
N ILE A 21 -8.70 1.09 -13.87
CA ILE A 21 -7.59 1.26 -12.94
C ILE A 21 -7.19 2.73 -13.04
N ALA A 22 -7.64 3.55 -12.09
CA ALA A 22 -7.35 4.97 -12.09
C ALA A 22 -5.84 5.15 -11.92
N SER A 23 -5.21 5.97 -12.76
CA SER A 23 -3.79 6.29 -12.62
C SER A 23 -3.48 6.80 -11.21
N PRO A 24 -2.32 6.46 -10.64
CA PRO A 24 -1.90 6.99 -9.34
C PRO A 24 -1.99 8.52 -9.30
N VAL A 25 -2.57 9.05 -8.23
CA VAL A 25 -2.65 10.50 -8.03
C VAL A 25 -1.31 10.95 -7.45
N LYS A 26 -0.53 11.72 -8.22
CA LYS A 26 0.74 12.26 -7.72
C LYS A 26 0.52 13.31 -6.62
N VAL A 27 1.41 13.29 -5.63
CA VAL A 27 1.50 14.25 -4.53
C VAL A 27 2.87 14.90 -4.51
N LYS A 28 2.95 16.12 -3.99
CA LYS A 28 4.24 16.76 -3.74
C LYS A 28 4.75 16.27 -2.39
N ILE A 29 5.90 15.58 -2.39
CA ILE A 29 6.59 15.15 -1.18
C ILE A 29 7.73 16.13 -0.93
N THR A 30 7.84 16.66 0.29
CA THR A 30 8.95 17.53 0.69
C THR A 30 9.46 17.15 2.07
N ASP A 31 10.60 17.74 2.46
CA ASP A 31 11.14 17.65 3.82
C ASP A 31 11.37 16.20 4.31
N ILE A 32 11.75 15.31 3.40
CA ILE A 32 12.08 13.92 3.73
C ILE A 32 13.31 13.94 4.65
N LYS A 33 13.13 13.46 5.88
CA LYS A 33 14.16 13.41 6.92
C LYS A 33 14.07 12.08 7.65
N SER A 34 15.16 11.32 7.63
CA SER A 34 15.35 10.14 8.47
C SER A 34 16.26 10.46 9.65
N LYS A 35 16.16 9.67 10.72
CA LYS A 35 17.12 9.61 11.82
C LYS A 35 18.15 8.50 11.57
N SER A 36 18.63 8.36 10.33
CA SER A 36 19.74 7.46 10.02
C SER A 36 20.94 7.79 10.90
N LYS A 37 21.71 6.76 11.25
CA LYS A 37 23.01 6.96 11.91
C LYS A 37 24.11 7.32 10.92
N ASP A 38 23.93 7.01 9.64
CA ASP A 38 24.84 7.43 8.58
C ASP A 38 24.37 8.78 8.02
N PRO A 39 25.15 9.87 8.17
CA PRO A 39 24.77 11.17 7.61
C PRO A 39 24.74 11.20 6.07
N ALA A 40 25.29 10.18 5.39
CA ALA A 40 25.19 10.03 3.94
C ALA A 40 23.84 9.48 3.47
N ASP A 41 23.06 8.86 4.37
CA ASP A 41 21.77 8.28 4.03
C ASP A 41 20.70 9.37 3.86
N GLN A 42 20.55 9.84 2.63
CA GLN A 42 19.49 10.75 2.23
C GLN A 42 18.38 9.96 1.55
N TYR A 43 17.25 9.85 2.22
CA TYR A 43 16.08 9.18 1.65
C TYR A 43 15.51 10.07 0.54
N ILE A 44 15.18 9.46 -0.59
CA ILE A 44 14.78 10.18 -1.81
C ILE A 44 13.49 9.62 -2.39
N GLU A 45 12.82 10.43 -3.20
CA GLU A 45 11.67 9.98 -3.97
C GLU A 45 12.08 8.99 -5.06
N GLY A 46 11.20 8.00 -5.29
CA GLY A 46 11.27 7.08 -6.42
C GLY A 46 9.89 6.86 -7.03
N GLU A 47 9.79 5.87 -7.91
CA GLU A 47 8.54 5.43 -8.51
C GLU A 47 8.45 3.90 -8.41
N LEU A 48 7.28 3.40 -8.03
CA LEU A 48 7.03 1.98 -7.95
C LEU A 48 6.83 1.44 -9.36
N LYS A 49 7.92 0.92 -9.91
CA LYS A 49 7.99 0.43 -11.29
C LYS A 49 8.89 -0.78 -11.37
N LYS A 50 8.53 -1.73 -12.21
CA LYS A 50 9.37 -2.90 -12.48
C LYS A 50 10.79 -2.48 -12.90
N ASP A 51 11.78 -3.27 -12.47
CA ASP A 51 13.21 -3.07 -12.71
C ASP A 51 13.79 -1.78 -12.07
N SER A 52 13.04 -1.13 -11.18
CA SER A 52 13.50 0.05 -10.44
C SER A 52 14.02 -0.31 -9.05
N LYS A 53 14.97 0.48 -8.54
CA LYS A 53 15.49 0.34 -7.17
C LYS A 53 14.49 0.87 -6.14
N PHE A 54 14.53 0.32 -4.94
CA PHE A 54 13.69 0.73 -3.80
C PHE A 54 14.50 1.06 -2.53
N PHE A 55 15.82 0.83 -2.56
CA PHE A 55 16.76 1.28 -1.55
C PHE A 55 17.82 2.20 -2.16
N ILE A 56 18.33 3.15 -1.36
CA ILE A 56 19.39 4.08 -1.78
C ILE A 56 20.79 3.45 -1.72
N ASP A 57 20.95 2.41 -0.91
CA ASP A 57 22.23 1.78 -0.55
C ASP A 57 22.33 0.32 -1.02
N ARG A 58 21.38 -0.15 -1.83
CA ARG A 58 21.35 -1.51 -2.43
C ARG A 58 20.90 -1.47 -3.88
N ASP A 59 21.34 -2.47 -4.64
CA ASP A 59 21.00 -2.63 -6.06
C ASP A 59 19.84 -3.60 -6.31
N TYR A 60 19.03 -3.90 -5.28
CA TYR A 60 17.85 -4.74 -5.44
C TYR A 60 16.77 -4.04 -6.27
N LEU A 61 16.06 -4.81 -7.09
CA LEU A 61 15.07 -4.33 -8.04
C LEU A 61 13.69 -4.90 -7.73
N ILE A 62 12.66 -4.16 -8.14
CA ILE A 62 11.27 -4.61 -8.13
C ILE A 62 11.03 -5.56 -9.31
N VAL A 63 10.44 -6.73 -9.02
CA VAL A 63 10.17 -7.79 -9.99
C VAL A 63 8.70 -7.80 -10.41
N ALA A 64 7.80 -7.72 -9.44
CA ALA A 64 6.36 -7.72 -9.65
C ALA A 64 5.68 -6.74 -8.69
N ILE A 65 4.62 -6.09 -9.20
CA ILE A 65 3.87 -5.05 -8.49
C ILE A 65 2.40 -5.47 -8.45
N PRO A 66 1.72 -5.34 -7.29
CA PRO A 66 0.28 -5.60 -7.20
C PRO A 66 -0.52 -4.75 -8.17
N GLU A 67 -1.63 -5.32 -8.66
CA GLU A 67 -2.58 -4.60 -9.50
C GLU A 67 -2.99 -3.26 -8.85
N GLY A 68 -2.88 -2.17 -9.62
CA GLY A 68 -3.25 -0.82 -9.17
C GLY A 68 -2.15 -0.02 -8.47
N PHE A 69 -0.96 -0.60 -8.24
CA PHE A 69 0.15 0.11 -7.58
C PHE A 69 1.24 0.64 -8.53
N GLU A 70 1.30 0.15 -9.77
CA GLU A 70 2.29 0.58 -10.77
C GLU A 70 2.24 2.11 -10.97
N GLY A 71 3.40 2.76 -10.89
CA GLY A 71 3.57 4.20 -11.09
C GLY A 71 3.26 5.06 -9.85
N MET A 72 2.94 4.45 -8.69
CA MET A 72 2.85 5.19 -7.42
C MET A 72 4.21 5.76 -7.01
N GLN A 73 4.21 6.88 -6.27
CA GLN A 73 5.44 7.45 -5.75
C GLN A 73 5.98 6.61 -4.60
N THR A 74 7.31 6.56 -4.46
CA THR A 74 7.95 5.91 -3.32
C THR A 74 8.88 6.85 -2.58
N ILE A 75 9.18 6.53 -1.33
CA ILE A 75 10.35 7.05 -0.63
C ILE A 75 11.30 5.87 -0.45
N MET A 76 12.44 5.93 -1.13
CA MET A 76 13.51 4.95 -1.05
C MET A 76 14.27 5.16 0.25
N SER A 77 14.42 4.09 1.04
CA SER A 77 15.13 4.10 2.32
C SER A 77 16.54 3.55 2.20
N ALA A 78 17.36 3.72 3.24
CA ALA A 78 18.59 2.95 3.40
C ALA A 78 18.26 1.60 4.03
N ASN A 79 18.72 0.51 3.42
CA ASN A 79 18.54 -0.83 3.96
C ASN A 79 19.42 -1.07 5.20
N ASP A 80 20.52 -0.32 5.37
CA ASP A 80 21.34 -0.40 6.58
C ASP A 80 20.66 0.16 7.83
N ASP A 81 19.62 0.97 7.67
CA ASP A 81 18.77 1.45 8.76
C ASP A 81 17.71 0.44 9.24
N LYS A 82 17.67 -0.79 8.71
CA LYS A 82 16.69 -1.83 9.09
C LYS A 82 16.58 -2.14 10.58
N LYS A 83 17.58 -1.80 11.39
CA LYS A 83 17.60 -2.01 12.86
C LYS A 83 17.33 -0.74 13.67
N GLN A 84 17.13 0.41 13.03
CA GLN A 84 16.88 1.66 13.73
C GLN A 84 15.51 1.63 14.40
N LYS A 85 15.42 2.35 15.52
CA LYS A 85 14.28 2.36 16.44
C LYS A 85 13.75 3.77 16.63
N GLY A 86 12.71 3.91 17.44
CA GLY A 86 12.04 5.17 17.74
C GLY A 86 10.75 5.33 16.96
N THR A 87 9.80 6.05 17.53
CA THR A 87 8.48 6.30 16.94
C THR A 87 8.50 7.42 15.90
N ASP A 88 9.61 8.16 15.79
CA ASP A 88 9.78 9.33 14.93
C ASP A 88 11.04 9.24 14.05
N PHE A 89 11.25 8.06 13.45
CA PHE A 89 12.44 7.76 12.65
C PHE A 89 12.43 8.44 11.28
N LEU A 90 11.33 8.39 10.53
CA LEU A 90 11.19 9.00 9.21
C LEU A 90 10.06 10.03 9.24
N SER A 91 10.31 11.21 8.70
CA SER A 91 9.30 12.25 8.51
C SER A 91 9.36 12.83 7.09
N PHE A 92 8.20 13.23 6.57
CA PHE A 92 8.06 13.89 5.28
C PHE A 92 6.74 14.67 5.24
N THR A 93 6.63 15.64 4.33
CA THR A 93 5.44 16.49 4.16
C THR A 93 4.77 16.22 2.83
N VAL A 94 3.43 16.15 2.82
CA VAL A 94 2.61 15.98 1.61
C VAL A 94 1.64 17.14 1.43
N ASP A 95 1.36 17.52 0.18
CA ASP A 95 0.51 18.66 -0.18
C ASP A 95 -0.99 18.38 -0.25
N LYS A 96 -1.40 17.11 -0.15
CA LYS A 96 -2.80 16.67 -0.15
C LYS A 96 -2.97 15.41 0.69
N ASP A 97 -4.22 15.02 0.91
CA ASP A 97 -4.56 13.76 1.57
C ASP A 97 -3.98 12.58 0.79
N VAL A 98 -3.41 11.60 1.50
CA VAL A 98 -2.67 10.48 0.92
C VAL A 98 -3.05 9.17 1.56
N ASP A 99 -2.97 8.11 0.76
CA ASP A 99 -2.79 6.76 1.25
C ASP A 99 -1.29 6.46 1.27
N VAL A 100 -0.80 6.05 2.44
CA VAL A 100 0.58 5.66 2.69
C VAL A 100 0.62 4.16 2.90
N TYR A 101 1.48 3.49 2.15
CA TYR A 101 1.77 2.08 2.33
C TYR A 101 3.21 1.91 2.81
N VAL A 102 3.37 1.15 3.89
CA VAL A 102 4.68 0.68 4.36
C VAL A 102 4.89 -0.71 3.78
N ALA A 103 5.91 -0.84 2.93
CA ALA A 103 6.30 -2.09 2.32
C ALA A 103 7.30 -2.80 3.25
N LEU A 104 6.79 -3.69 4.11
CA LEU A 104 7.55 -4.36 5.16
C LEU A 104 8.06 -5.72 4.68
N ASP A 105 9.32 -6.04 4.96
CA ASP A 105 9.90 -7.37 4.79
C ASP A 105 8.97 -8.47 5.33
N SER A 106 8.52 -9.38 4.46
CA SER A 106 7.52 -10.38 4.83
C SER A 106 8.00 -11.37 5.90
N ARG A 107 9.31 -11.45 6.18
CA ARG A 107 9.85 -12.23 7.31
C ARG A 107 9.44 -11.68 8.67
N ALA A 108 8.97 -10.44 8.74
CA ALA A 108 8.41 -9.85 9.94
C ALA A 108 6.99 -10.35 10.26
N ASP A 109 6.33 -11.06 9.34
CA ASP A 109 5.01 -11.62 9.60
C ASP A 109 5.04 -12.65 10.74
N GLU A 110 4.04 -12.59 11.60
CA GLU A 110 3.87 -13.52 12.72
C GLU A 110 3.77 -14.97 12.25
N GLU A 111 3.14 -15.22 11.10
CA GLU A 111 3.03 -16.55 10.48
C GLU A 111 4.39 -17.15 10.10
N LYS A 112 5.42 -16.31 9.92
CA LYS A 112 6.80 -16.72 9.64
C LYS A 112 7.68 -16.69 10.90
N GLY A 113 7.09 -16.49 12.08
CA GLY A 113 7.80 -16.37 13.36
C GLY A 113 8.46 -15.00 13.57
N GLY A 114 8.13 -14.00 12.74
CA GLY A 114 8.55 -12.62 12.91
C GLY A 114 7.65 -11.83 13.84
N THR A 115 7.94 -10.54 13.97
CA THR A 115 7.06 -9.58 14.65
C THR A 115 7.15 -8.24 13.91
N PRO A 116 6.04 -7.69 13.37
CA PRO A 116 6.07 -6.38 12.74
C PRO A 116 6.37 -5.27 13.77
N PRO A 117 6.82 -4.09 13.34
CA PRO A 117 7.03 -2.97 14.25
C PRO A 117 5.75 -2.57 15.00
N THR A 118 5.85 -2.23 16.28
CA THR A 118 4.66 -1.93 17.12
C THR A 118 3.82 -0.78 16.55
N TRP A 119 4.46 0.31 16.15
CA TRP A 119 3.79 1.47 15.55
C TRP A 119 3.05 1.12 14.25
N LEU A 120 3.52 0.10 13.53
CA LEU A 120 2.91 -0.33 12.28
C LEU A 120 1.62 -1.09 12.56
N VAL A 121 1.63 -2.03 13.50
CA VAL A 121 0.45 -2.80 13.90
C VAL A 121 -0.63 -1.89 14.51
N GLU A 122 -0.24 -0.85 15.25
CA GLU A 122 -1.17 0.10 15.87
C GLU A 122 -1.76 1.12 14.89
N GLY A 123 -1.00 1.50 13.86
CA GLY A 123 -1.35 2.63 12.97
C GLY A 123 -1.75 2.25 11.55
N PHE A 124 -1.51 1.01 11.13
CA PHE A 124 -1.70 0.55 9.74
C PHE A 124 -2.45 -0.77 9.68
N GLU A 125 -3.19 -0.95 8.60
CA GLU A 125 -3.89 -2.19 8.28
C GLU A 125 -3.07 -3.01 7.26
N LYS A 126 -2.76 -4.28 7.57
CA LYS A 126 -2.15 -5.19 6.60
C LYS A 126 -3.10 -5.44 5.43
N GLN A 127 -2.63 -5.21 4.21
CA GLN A 127 -3.46 -5.37 3.02
C GLN A 127 -3.50 -6.84 2.60
N VAL A 128 -4.70 -7.36 2.37
CA VAL A 128 -4.95 -8.76 1.99
C VAL A 128 -5.91 -8.81 0.80
N LYS A 129 -5.64 -9.68 -0.17
CA LYS A 129 -6.52 -9.96 -1.31
C LYS A 129 -6.62 -11.48 -1.46
N ASP A 130 -7.85 -12.00 -1.51
CA ASP A 130 -8.15 -13.43 -1.65
C ASP A 130 -7.47 -14.32 -0.59
N GLY A 131 -7.30 -13.79 0.63
CA GLY A 131 -6.66 -14.49 1.75
C GLY A 131 -5.14 -14.38 1.80
N GLU A 132 -4.51 -13.75 0.81
CA GLU A 132 -3.05 -13.59 0.73
C GLU A 132 -2.62 -12.13 0.93
N PRO A 133 -1.43 -11.86 1.52
CA PRO A 133 -0.90 -10.52 1.63
C PRO A 133 -0.71 -9.86 0.26
N VAL A 134 -1.14 -8.60 0.14
CA VAL A 134 -0.78 -7.77 -1.02
C VAL A 134 0.70 -7.42 -0.88
N ALA A 135 1.51 -7.79 -1.87
CA ALA A 135 2.97 -7.71 -1.75
C ALA A 135 3.68 -7.29 -3.04
N VAL A 136 4.78 -6.55 -2.90
CA VAL A 136 5.73 -6.30 -4.00
C VAL A 136 6.80 -7.38 -3.96
N GLU A 137 7.14 -7.95 -5.13
CA GLU A 137 8.22 -8.92 -5.26
C GLU A 137 9.53 -8.23 -5.62
N THR A 138 10.64 -8.72 -5.08
CA THR A 138 11.97 -8.11 -5.25
C THR A 138 13.03 -9.13 -5.64
N THR A 139 14.18 -8.65 -6.11
CA THR A 139 15.35 -9.50 -6.39
C THR A 139 16.17 -9.85 -5.14
N ASP A 140 15.81 -9.38 -3.95
CA ASP A 140 16.50 -9.76 -2.71
C ASP A 140 16.16 -11.22 -2.38
N GLY A 141 17.10 -12.14 -2.61
CA GLY A 141 16.90 -13.57 -2.32
C GLY A 141 16.64 -13.87 -0.83
N GLY A 142 17.02 -12.96 0.09
CA GLY A 142 16.66 -13.05 1.51
C GLY A 142 15.27 -12.51 1.82
N MET A 143 14.74 -11.61 0.99
CA MET A 143 13.44 -10.94 1.11
C MET A 143 12.74 -10.91 -0.25
N VAL A 144 12.19 -12.06 -0.65
CA VAL A 144 11.51 -12.18 -1.95
C VAL A 144 10.31 -11.24 -2.04
N THR A 145 9.61 -11.01 -0.92
CA THR A 145 8.43 -10.14 -0.87
C THR A 145 8.45 -9.15 0.28
N VAL A 146 7.89 -7.97 0.01
CA VAL A 146 7.48 -6.98 1.02
C VAL A 146 5.97 -6.85 1.04
N ASN A 147 5.37 -7.04 2.20
CA ASN A 147 3.92 -6.96 2.38
C ASN A 147 3.49 -5.53 2.66
N LEU A 148 2.36 -5.11 2.08
CA LEU A 148 1.89 -3.74 2.17
C LEU A 148 0.97 -3.54 3.38
N TRP A 149 1.28 -2.52 4.16
CA TRP A 149 0.48 -2.06 5.30
C TRP A 149 0.01 -0.64 5.01
N LYS A 150 -1.29 -0.37 5.10
CA LYS A 150 -1.90 0.89 4.67
C LYS A 150 -2.37 1.73 5.85
N SER A 151 -2.15 3.05 5.77
CA SER A 151 -2.86 4.04 6.56
C SER A 151 -3.12 5.30 5.72
N SER A 152 -4.12 6.08 6.12
CA SER A 152 -4.54 7.28 5.39
C SER A 152 -4.22 8.52 6.22
N PHE A 153 -3.60 9.52 5.60
CA PHE A 153 -3.18 10.75 6.27
C PHE A 153 -3.74 11.98 5.55
N LYS A 154 -3.95 13.05 6.32
CA LYS A 154 -4.27 14.37 5.77
C LYS A 154 -3.01 15.05 5.24
N ALA A 155 -3.20 16.04 4.37
CA ALA A 155 -2.13 16.95 3.96
C ALA A 155 -1.36 17.48 5.18
N GLY A 156 -0.03 17.53 5.10
CA GLY A 156 0.84 17.94 6.20
C GLY A 156 2.02 16.99 6.44
N THR A 157 2.64 17.10 7.60
CA THR A 157 3.79 16.27 8.01
C THR A 157 3.33 14.92 8.54
N ILE A 158 3.87 13.85 7.97
CA ILE A 158 3.67 12.47 8.37
C ILE A 158 4.96 11.98 9.03
N THR A 159 4.84 11.19 10.09
CA THR A 159 5.97 10.62 10.83
C THR A 159 5.77 9.13 11.02
N LEU A 160 6.79 8.34 10.71
CA LEU A 160 6.83 6.88 10.79
C LEU A 160 7.93 6.42 11.73
N GLY A 161 7.70 5.31 12.41
CA GLY A 161 8.68 4.71 13.33
C GLY A 161 9.79 3.94 12.60
N GLY A 162 10.83 3.59 13.37
CA GLY A 162 11.94 2.77 12.88
C GLY A 162 11.52 1.32 12.67
N ASN A 163 12.15 0.65 11.70
CA ASN A 163 11.85 -0.74 11.38
C ASN A 163 12.20 -1.70 12.52
N GLY A 164 13.15 -1.34 13.39
CA GLY A 164 13.57 -2.13 14.55
C GLY A 164 12.71 -1.95 15.81
N GLU A 165 11.69 -1.09 15.79
CA GLU A 165 10.89 -0.75 16.98
C GLU A 165 9.90 -1.87 17.31
N GLY A 166 10.21 -2.67 18.33
CA GLY A 166 9.38 -3.82 18.73
C GLY A 166 9.34 -4.97 17.72
N SER A 167 10.17 -4.92 16.66
CA SER A 167 10.13 -5.87 15.55
C SER A 167 11.09 -7.05 15.72
N ALA A 168 10.77 -8.17 15.06
CA ALA A 168 11.66 -9.30 14.82
C ALA A 168 11.47 -9.87 13.41
N GLY A 169 12.47 -10.58 12.89
CA GLY A 169 12.39 -11.28 11.60
C GLY A 169 12.73 -10.44 10.36
N ALA A 170 12.43 -9.13 10.35
CA ALA A 170 12.82 -8.24 9.25
C ALA A 170 14.35 -8.20 9.08
N GLY A 171 14.83 -8.66 7.92
CA GLY A 171 16.24 -8.62 7.54
C GLY A 171 16.58 -7.48 6.56
N SER A 172 15.57 -6.73 6.12
CA SER A 172 15.67 -5.54 5.29
C SER A 172 14.77 -4.42 5.86
N ASN A 173 15.07 -3.16 5.52
CA ASN A 173 14.29 -2.01 5.95
C ASN A 173 12.99 -1.91 5.14
N TYR A 174 12.00 -1.17 5.63
CA TYR A 174 10.83 -0.85 4.83
C TYR A 174 11.14 0.28 3.84
N PHE A 175 10.38 0.35 2.74
CA PHE A 175 10.24 1.58 1.94
C PHE A 175 8.78 2.02 1.94
N VAL A 176 8.53 3.27 1.55
CA VAL A 176 7.19 3.86 1.59
C VAL A 176 6.66 3.98 0.17
N ILE A 177 5.37 3.67 -0.04
CA ILE A 177 4.64 3.91 -1.28
C ILE A 177 3.50 4.89 -0.98
N LEU A 178 3.26 5.85 -1.86
CA LEU A 178 2.26 6.90 -1.66
C LEU A 178 1.41 7.11 -2.92
N THR A 179 0.13 7.33 -2.71
CA THR A 179 -0.78 7.89 -3.71
C THR A 179 -1.66 8.94 -3.04
N GLY A 180 -1.92 10.03 -3.77
CA GLY A 180 -2.91 11.01 -3.37
C GLY A 180 -4.30 10.41 -3.35
N GLN A 181 -5.14 10.90 -2.45
CA GLN A 181 -6.57 10.64 -2.49
C GLN A 181 -7.20 11.63 -3.48
N SER A 182 -7.92 11.11 -4.47
CA SER A 182 -8.77 11.96 -5.32
C SER A 182 -9.76 12.73 -4.43
N ALA A 183 -9.97 14.01 -4.70
CA ALA A 183 -10.79 14.94 -3.90
C ALA A 183 -12.32 14.62 -3.84
N GLY A 184 -12.73 13.36 -4.00
CA GLY A 184 -14.12 12.92 -4.02
C GLY A 184 -14.39 11.53 -3.44
N ALA A 185 -13.46 10.94 -2.69
CA ALA A 185 -13.63 9.59 -2.13
C ALA A 185 -14.01 9.55 -0.63
N SER A 186 -14.42 10.66 -0.01
CA SER A 186 -15.32 10.57 1.15
C SER A 186 -16.73 10.22 0.64
N VAL A 187 -16.90 9.00 0.12
CA VAL A 187 -18.25 8.49 -0.01
C VAL A 187 -18.74 8.23 1.40
N ASP A 188 -19.57 9.13 1.93
CA ASP A 188 -20.47 8.82 3.04
C ASP A 188 -21.27 7.58 2.61
N ALA A 189 -20.79 6.39 2.97
CA ALA A 189 -21.48 5.13 2.66
C ALA A 189 -22.92 5.14 3.22
N LYS A 190 -23.17 5.97 4.24
CA LYS A 190 -24.50 6.25 4.80
C LYS A 190 -25.42 7.06 3.87
N SER A 191 -24.88 7.95 3.04
CA SER A 191 -25.63 8.74 2.07
C SER A 191 -26.09 7.88 0.89
N LYS A 192 -25.20 7.04 0.35
CA LYS A 192 -25.51 6.20 -0.82
C LYS A 192 -26.48 5.05 -0.52
N LEU A 193 -26.49 4.54 0.72
CA LEU A 193 -27.47 3.51 1.12
C LEU A 193 -28.89 4.07 1.23
N SER A 194 -29.08 5.34 1.64
CA SER A 194 -30.43 5.87 1.88
C SER A 194 -31.22 6.10 0.59
N THR A 195 -30.55 6.41 -0.52
CA THR A 195 -31.21 6.67 -1.81
C THR A 195 -31.72 5.41 -2.48
N THR A 196 -31.04 4.27 -2.29
CA THR A 196 -31.45 2.99 -2.91
C THR A 196 -32.68 2.38 -2.22
N TRP A 197 -32.82 2.52 -0.90
CA TRP A 197 -34.00 2.02 -0.17
C TRP A 197 -35.28 2.84 -0.42
N ALA A 198 -35.15 4.12 -0.81
CA ALA A 198 -36.29 4.97 -1.13
C ALA A 198 -36.97 4.55 -2.45
N ASN A 199 -36.18 4.14 -3.45
CA ASN A 199 -36.70 3.78 -4.78
C ASN A 199 -37.29 2.36 -4.86
N ILE A 200 -37.00 1.48 -3.90
CA ILE A 200 -37.58 0.12 -3.85
C ILE A 200 -38.98 0.13 -3.21
N LYS A 201 -39.29 1.12 -2.37
CA LYS A 201 -40.59 1.21 -1.70
C LYS A 201 -41.68 1.92 -2.51
N SER A 202 -41.37 2.44 -3.70
CA SER A 202 -42.30 3.24 -4.51
C SER A 202 -42.84 2.53 -5.76
N ASN A 203 -42.60 1.22 -5.94
CA ASN A 203 -43.18 0.42 -7.02
C ASN A 203 -43.98 -0.75 -6.46
#